data_AF-A0A450T8D3-F1
#
_entry.id   AF-A0A450T8D3-F1
#
_cell.length_a   1.000
_cell.length_b   1.000
_cell.length_c   1.000
_cell.angle_alpha   90.00
_cell.angle_beta   90.00
_cell.angle_gamma   90.00
#
_symmetry.space_group_name_H-M   'P 1'
#
loop_
_entity.id
_entity.type
_entity.pdbx_description
1 polymer ?
#
loop_
_entity_poly.entity_id
_entity_poly.type
_entity_poly.pdbx_seq_one_letter_code
_entity_poly.pdbx_strand_id
1 'polypeptide(L)'
;MSRFDLANVDFQELIKLREELDASIEERREEEKQQLLQDIRQMVLANGFSMGEIFSGGELVKERRVIEPKYQNPDNLEQKWSGRGRKPACGW
;
A
#
# COMPACT_ATOMS: atom_id res chain seq x y z
N MET A 1 6.27 -42.98 13.59
CA MET A 1 7.17 -42.36 14.58
C MET A 1 7.42 -40.94 14.15
N SER A 2 7.40 -39.97 15.07
CA SER A 2 7.73 -38.58 14.74
C SER A 2 9.14 -38.54 14.16
N ARG A 3 9.36 -37.75 13.09
CA ARG A 3 10.69 -37.57 12.49
C ARG A 3 11.68 -36.93 13.48
N PHE A 4 11.14 -36.25 14.49
CA PHE A 4 11.90 -35.64 15.57
C PHE A 4 11.87 -36.60 16.77
N ASP A 5 13.04 -37.12 17.14
CA ASP A 5 13.17 -37.96 18.33
C ASP A 5 13.17 -37.06 19.57
N LEU A 6 12.02 -37.02 20.23
CA LEU A 6 11.78 -36.23 21.45
C LEU A 6 11.67 -37.14 22.69
N ALA A 7 11.88 -38.45 22.55
CA ALA A 7 11.60 -39.43 23.60
C ALA A 7 12.57 -39.36 24.79
N ASN A 8 13.77 -38.80 24.58
CA ASN A 8 14.82 -38.66 25.60
C ASN A 8 15.09 -37.20 25.99
N VAL A 9 14.25 -36.26 25.59
CA VAL A 9 14.42 -34.83 25.92
C VAL A 9 13.74 -34.54 27.25
N ASP A 10 14.42 -33.82 28.15
CA ASP A 10 13.83 -33.42 29.43
C ASP A 10 12.68 -32.43 29.24
N PHE A 11 11.75 -32.40 30.19
CA PHE A 11 10.59 -31.51 30.14
C PHE A 11 10.98 -30.03 29.99
N GLN A 12 12.06 -29.58 30.66
CA GLN A 12 12.52 -28.20 30.55
C GLN A 12 13.09 -27.89 29.15
N GLU A 13 13.77 -28.85 28.53
CA GLU A 13 14.29 -28.71 27.16
C GLU A 13 13.18 -28.77 26.12
N LEU A 14 12.10 -29.53 26.36
CA LEU A 14 10.91 -29.50 25.51
C LEU A 14 10.22 -28.13 25.52
N ILE A 15 10.18 -27.46 26.68
CA ILE A 15 9.62 -26.10 26.78
C ILE A 15 10.48 -25.13 25.97
N LYS A 16 11.81 -25.18 26.13
CA LYS A 16 12.72 -24.32 25.36
C LYS A 16 12.63 -24.58 23.86
N LEU A 17 12.60 -25.86 23.45
CA LEU A 17 12.46 -26.24 22.05
C LEU A 17 11.15 -25.70 21.47
N ARG A 18 10.06 -25.69 22.24
CA ARG A 18 8.81 -25.09 21.81
C ARG A 18 8.96 -23.59 21.56
N GLU A 19 9.58 -22.85 22.48
CA GLU A 19 9.79 -21.40 22.31
C GLU A 19 10.66 -21.09 21.09
N GLU A 20 11.72 -21.87 20.86
CA GLU A 20 12.58 -21.75 19.68
C GLU A 20 11.83 -22.10 18.38
N LEU A 21 10.99 -23.15 18.42
CA LEU A 21 10.14 -23.53 17.29
C LEU A 21 9.13 -22.42 16.97
N ASP A 22 8.45 -21.88 17.98
CA ASP A 22 7.49 -20.79 17.81
C ASP A 22 8.18 -19.56 17.18
N ALA A 23 9.38 -19.20 17.64
CA ALA A 23 10.16 -18.12 17.05
C ALA A 23 10.56 -18.41 15.60
N SER A 24 11.03 -19.63 15.30
CA SER A 24 11.40 -20.03 13.95
C SER A 24 10.20 -20.05 12.99
N ILE A 25 9.03 -20.47 13.47
CA ILE A 25 7.79 -20.45 12.67
C ILE A 25 7.42 -19.02 12.28
N GLU A 26 7.48 -18.07 13.22
CA GLU A 26 7.16 -16.67 12.91
C GLU A 26 8.16 -16.03 11.94
N GLU A 27 9.46 -16.32 12.09
CA GLU A 27 10.49 -15.88 11.14
C GLU A 27 10.20 -16.41 9.73
N ARG A 28 9.98 -17.73 9.60
CA ARG A 28 9.64 -18.36 8.32
C ARG A 28 8.36 -17.81 7.71
N ARG A 29 7.33 -17.54 8.54
CA ARG A 29 6.08 -16.95 8.06
C ARG A 29 6.31 -15.56 7.45
N GLU A 30 7.12 -14.72 8.10
CA GLU A 30 7.41 -13.39 7.58
C GLU A 30 8.28 -13.46 6.31
N GLU A 31 9.24 -14.39 6.24
CA GLU A 31 10.01 -14.66 5.02
C GLU A 31 9.10 -15.10 3.86
N GLU A 32 8.21 -16.08 4.07
CA GLU A 32 7.28 -16.57 3.06
C GLU A 32 6.31 -15.47 2.59
N LYS A 33 5.81 -14.66 3.52
CA LYS A 33 4.97 -13.50 3.21
C LYS A 33 5.72 -12.47 2.37
N GLN A 34 6.97 -12.18 2.70
CA GLN A 34 7.80 -11.25 1.91
C GLN A 34 8.09 -11.79 0.53
N GLN A 35 8.40 -13.09 0.40
CA GLN A 35 8.58 -13.74 -0.89
C GLN A 35 7.30 -13.66 -1.73
N LEU A 36 6.15 -14.00 -1.15
CA LEU A 36 4.86 -13.91 -1.82
C LEU A 36 4.55 -12.47 -2.29
N LEU A 37 4.85 -11.46 -1.46
CA LEU A 37 4.69 -10.05 -1.84
C LEU A 37 5.62 -9.66 -3.01
N GLN A 38 6.84 -10.19 -3.05
CA GLN A 38 7.75 -9.96 -4.17
C GLN A 38 7.25 -10.64 -5.44
N ASP A 39 6.80 -11.88 -5.37
CA ASP A 39 6.24 -12.62 -6.51
C ASP A 39 5.01 -11.92 -7.07
N ILE A 40 4.09 -11.50 -6.21
CA ILE A 40 2.92 -10.71 -6.63
C ILE A 40 3.37 -9.41 -7.28
N ARG A 41 4.32 -8.69 -6.69
CA ARG A 41 4.83 -7.44 -7.27
C ARG A 41 5.45 -7.68 -8.65
N GLN A 42 6.25 -8.72 -8.82
CA GLN A 42 6.86 -9.06 -10.10
C GLN A 42 5.80 -9.43 -11.13
N MET A 43 4.79 -10.22 -10.75
CA MET A 43 3.68 -10.60 -11.62
C MET A 43 2.88 -9.37 -12.07
N VAL A 44 2.60 -8.45 -11.15
CA VAL A 44 1.87 -7.21 -11.42
C VAL A 44 2.65 -6.31 -12.39
N LEU A 45 3.96 -6.13 -12.15
CA LEU A 45 4.84 -5.38 -13.04
C LEU A 45 5.00 -6.04 -14.42
N ALA A 46 5.10 -7.37 -14.47
CA ALA A 46 5.21 -8.12 -15.72
C ALA A 46 3.98 -7.97 -16.62
N ASN A 47 2.80 -7.76 -16.02
CA ASN A 47 1.56 -7.48 -16.73
C ASN A 47 1.36 -5.97 -17.00
N GLY A 48 2.33 -5.12 -16.65
CA GLY A 48 2.28 -3.68 -16.90
C GLY A 48 1.41 -2.88 -15.93
N PHE A 49 1.03 -3.46 -14.80
CA PHE A 49 0.24 -2.81 -13.76
C PHE A 49 1.13 -2.42 -12.56
N SER A 50 0.66 -1.47 -11.75
CA SER A 50 1.26 -1.17 -10.45
C SER A 50 0.51 -1.87 -9.31
N MET A 51 1.23 -2.27 -8.25
CA MET A 51 0.61 -2.79 -7.01
C MET A 51 -0.48 -1.84 -6.49
N GLY A 52 -0.27 -0.53 -6.66
CA GLY A 52 -1.27 0.48 -6.33
C GLY A 52 -2.59 0.24 -7.04
N GLU A 53 -2.57 -0.04 -8.36
CA GLU A 53 -3.77 -0.20 -9.19
C GLU A 53 -4.53 -1.51 -8.95
N ILE A 54 -3.81 -2.58 -8.62
CA ILE A 54 -4.39 -3.91 -8.35
C ILE A 54 -5.03 -3.98 -6.96
N PHE A 55 -4.38 -3.34 -5.97
CA PHE A 55 -4.86 -3.36 -4.58
C PHE A 55 -5.70 -2.13 -4.22
N SER A 56 -5.72 -1.07 -5.04
CA SER A 56 -6.70 0.01 -4.96
C SER A 56 -8.03 -0.47 -5.54
N GLY A 57 -8.72 -1.36 -4.83
CA GLY A 57 -10.06 -1.84 -5.15
C GLY A 57 -11.16 -0.77 -4.99
N GLY A 58 -10.92 0.46 -5.41
CA GLY A 58 -11.89 1.54 -5.32
C GLY A 58 -11.32 2.84 -5.85
N GLU A 59 -11.95 3.34 -6.91
CA GLU A 59 -11.60 4.59 -7.58
C GLU A 59 -10.38 4.46 -8.50
N LEU A 60 -10.67 4.02 -9.74
CA LEU A 60 -10.11 4.72 -10.91
C LEU A 60 -10.09 6.20 -10.53
N VAL A 61 -8.90 6.72 -10.19
CA VAL A 61 -8.70 8.13 -9.95
C VAL A 61 -9.18 8.79 -11.22
N LYS A 62 -10.42 9.28 -11.21
CA LYS A 62 -10.89 10.21 -12.21
C LYS A 62 -9.91 11.35 -12.08
N GLU A 63 -8.97 11.43 -13.02
CA GLU A 63 -8.17 12.63 -13.21
C GLU A 63 -9.13 13.80 -13.04
N ARG A 64 -8.93 14.57 -11.96
CA ARG A 64 -9.65 15.82 -11.79
C ARG A 64 -9.23 16.65 -12.97
N ARG A 65 -10.02 16.63 -14.04
CA ARG A 65 -9.85 17.53 -15.19
C ARG A 65 -9.76 18.93 -14.61
N VAL A 66 -8.56 19.48 -14.63
CA VAL A 66 -8.32 20.87 -14.26
C VAL A 66 -9.06 21.67 -15.31
N ILE A 67 -10.23 22.19 -14.93
CA ILE A 67 -11.05 23.01 -15.82
C ILE A 67 -10.29 24.33 -15.99
N GLU A 68 -9.99 24.67 -17.25
CA GLU A 68 -9.36 25.94 -17.59
C GLU A 68 -10.20 27.10 -17.03
N PRO A 69 -9.57 28.13 -16.42
CA PRO A 69 -10.30 29.21 -15.80
C PRO A 69 -11.07 30.02 -16.85
N LYS A 70 -12.39 30.12 -16.65
CA LYS A 70 -13.34 30.74 -17.59
C LYS A 70 -13.37 32.27 -17.53
N TYR A 71 -12.90 32.86 -16.44
CA TYR A 71 -12.98 34.30 -16.20
C TYR A 71 -11.62 34.87 -15.80
N GLN A 72 -11.31 36.07 -16.30
CA GLN A 72 -10.07 36.81 -16.06
C GLN A 72 -10.42 38.25 -15.69
N ASN A 73 -9.71 38.82 -14.70
CA ASN A 73 -9.92 40.20 -14.27
C ASN A 73 -9.29 41.17 -15.30
N PRO A 74 -10.02 42.17 -15.82
CA PRO A 74 -9.48 43.14 -16.77
C PRO A 74 -8.44 44.10 -16.15
N ASP A 75 -8.51 44.36 -14.85
CA ASP A 75 -7.56 45.23 -14.13
C ASP A 75 -6.27 44.49 -13.74
N ASN A 76 -6.32 43.16 -13.63
CA ASN A 76 -5.15 42.34 -13.34
C ASN A 76 -5.24 40.98 -14.04
N LEU A 77 -4.48 40.84 -15.13
CA LEU A 77 -4.49 39.67 -16.01
C LEU A 77 -4.05 38.37 -15.32
N GLU A 78 -3.40 38.44 -14.16
CA GLU A 78 -2.97 37.26 -13.39
C GLU A 78 -4.10 36.63 -12.57
N GLN A 79 -5.20 37.35 -12.33
CA GLN A 79 -6.32 36.84 -11.57
C GLN A 79 -7.33 36.13 -12.48
N LYS A 80 -7.32 34.80 -12.44
CA LYS A 80 -8.22 33.94 -13.23
C LYS A 80 -9.01 32.99 -12.33
N TRP A 81 -10.29 32.75 -12.64
CA TRP A 81 -11.13 31.83 -11.87
C TRP A 81 -12.06 30.99 -12.76
N SER A 82 -12.36 29.77 -12.29
CA SER A 82 -13.14 28.76 -13.04
C SER A 82 -14.66 28.86 -12.85
N GLY A 83 -15.14 29.81 -12.04
CA GLY A 83 -16.58 30.03 -11.79
C GLY A 83 -17.26 29.07 -10.80
N ARG A 84 -16.55 28.07 -10.25
CA ARG A 84 -17.01 27.24 -9.13
C ARG A 84 -16.13 27.50 -7.89
N GLY A 85 -16.54 28.42 -7.02
CA GLY A 85 -15.81 28.80 -5.80
C GLY A 85 -15.86 30.30 -5.51
N ARG A 86 -15.28 30.71 -4.38
CA ARG A 86 -15.30 32.11 -3.91
C ARG A 86 -14.85 33.07 -5.02
N LYS A 87 -15.75 33.96 -5.43
CA LYS A 87 -15.44 35.13 -6.25
C LYS A 87 -14.27 35.90 -5.61
N PRO A 88 -13.30 36.42 -6.39
CA PRO A 88 -12.37 37.41 -5.84
C PRO A 88 -13.21 38.53 -5.23
N ALA A 89 -12.81 39.04 -4.06
CA ALA A 89 -13.52 40.11 -3.40
C ALA A 89 -13.49 41.34 -4.31
N CYS A 90 -14.55 41.55 -5.09
CA CYS A 90 -14.76 42.77 -5.82
C CYS A 90 -14.98 43.87 -4.78
N GLY A 91 -13.97 44.71 -4.58
CA GLY A 91 -14.17 46.05 -4.03
C GLY A 91 -14.76 46.92 -5.14
N TRP A 92 -16.07 47.12 -5.08
CA TRP A 92 -16.79 48.30 -5.54
C TRP A 92 -17.75 48.68 -4.42
#